data_AF-A0A6A9JNB6-F1
#
_entry.id   AF-A0A6A9JNB6-F1
#
_cell.length_a   1.000
_cell.length_b   1.000
_cell.length_c   1.000
_cell.angle_alpha   90.00
_cell.angle_beta   90.00
_cell.angle_gamma   90.00
#
_symmetry.space_group_name_H-M   'P 1'
#
loop_
_entity.id
_entity.type
_entity.pdbx_description
1 polymer ?
#
loop_
_entity_poly.entity_id
_entity_poly.type
_entity_poly.pdbx_seq_one_letter_code
_entity_poly.pdbx_strand_id
1 'polypeptide(L)'
;MRTTTSIRRVAVVLAALHLLTFAEVPLAQAAMIGTAEVMQQQQHNLDRQQLLKMLDDQGVQKKLEAMGVPRDQVASRINSLTNAELAQFNQQLDQAPAGGIIGIIVLFLVIFIITDMLCATDIFSFIKCINR
;
A
#
# COMPACT_ATOMS: atom_id res chain seq x y z
N MET A 1 38.18 61.74 -28.85
CA MET A 1 37.62 61.51 -27.49
C MET A 1 36.10 61.41 -27.60
N ARG A 2 35.54 60.27 -28.04
CA ARG A 2 34.10 60.11 -28.33
C ARG A 2 33.60 58.67 -28.07
N THR A 3 34.31 57.93 -27.22
CA THR A 3 34.09 56.49 -26.98
C THR A 3 33.23 56.20 -25.75
N THR A 4 33.05 57.17 -24.84
CA THR A 4 32.33 56.97 -23.57
C THR A 4 30.81 56.87 -23.72
N THR A 5 30.21 57.61 -24.67
CA THR A 5 28.75 57.58 -24.90
C THR A 5 28.27 56.28 -25.54
N SER A 6 29.05 55.72 -26.48
CA SER A 6 28.72 54.45 -27.16
C SER A 6 28.82 53.27 -26.20
N ILE A 7 29.85 53.25 -25.33
CA ILE A 7 30.00 52.23 -24.27
C ILE A 7 28.82 52.27 -23.29
N ARG A 8 28.35 53.46 -22.91
CA ARG A 8 27.21 53.60 -22.00
C ARG A 8 25.90 53.07 -22.60
N ARG A 9 25.69 53.26 -23.91
CA ARG A 9 24.53 52.72 -24.63
C ARG A 9 24.58 51.20 -24.75
N VAL A 10 25.76 50.65 -25.05
CA VAL A 10 25.97 49.18 -25.11
C VAL A 10 25.77 48.53 -23.75
N ALA A 11 26.25 49.16 -22.67
CA ALA A 11 26.05 48.66 -21.30
C ALA A 11 24.57 48.65 -20.89
N VAL A 12 23.80 49.67 -21.25
CA VAL A 12 22.35 49.72 -20.96
C VAL A 12 21.59 48.65 -21.74
N VAL A 13 21.94 48.41 -23.01
CA VAL A 13 21.31 47.33 -23.80
C VAL A 13 21.65 45.96 -23.24
N LEU A 14 22.90 45.72 -22.82
CA LEU A 14 23.31 44.46 -22.19
C LEU A 14 22.63 44.23 -20.84
N ALA A 15 22.45 45.28 -20.03
CA ALA A 15 21.75 45.22 -18.75
C ALA A 15 20.24 44.95 -18.94
N ALA A 16 19.62 45.60 -19.94
CA ALA A 16 18.22 45.35 -20.29
C ALA A 16 18.00 43.93 -20.81
N LEU A 17 18.94 43.41 -21.61
CA LEU A 17 18.90 42.03 -22.11
C LEU A 17 19.04 41.01 -20.98
N HIS A 18 19.92 41.25 -20.00
CA HIS A 18 20.04 40.40 -18.81
C HIS A 18 18.75 40.42 -17.96
N LEU A 19 18.14 41.59 -17.76
CA LEU A 19 16.87 41.70 -17.02
C LEU A 19 15.73 40.90 -17.67
N LEU A 20 15.71 40.80 -19.00
CA LEU A 20 14.74 40.01 -19.75
C LEU A 20 14.97 38.49 -19.59
N THR A 21 16.21 38.03 -19.40
CA THR A 21 16.51 36.59 -19.24
C THR A 21 16.41 36.11 -17.79
N PHE A 22 16.53 36.99 -16.80
CA PHE A 22 16.34 36.63 -15.38
C PHE A 22 14.87 36.54 -14.94
N ALA A 23 13.91 36.86 -15.82
CA ALA A 23 12.48 36.73 -15.53
C ALA A 23 11.98 35.28 -15.51
N GLU A 24 12.81 34.33 -15.95
CA GLU A 24 12.52 32.90 -15.79
C GLU A 24 12.92 32.45 -14.39
N VAL A 25 12.15 32.92 -13.39
CA VAL A 25 12.15 32.30 -12.08
C VAL A 25 11.65 30.88 -12.32
N PRO A 26 12.44 29.81 -12.10
CA PRO A 26 11.86 28.49 -12.05
C PRO A 26 10.84 28.57 -10.92
N LEU A 27 9.56 28.49 -11.29
CA LEU A 27 8.49 28.17 -10.35
C LEU A 27 8.95 26.86 -9.73
N ALA A 28 9.61 26.97 -8.58
CA ALA A 28 9.90 25.84 -7.75
C ALA A 28 8.53 25.26 -7.46
N GLN A 29 8.18 24.20 -8.19
CA GLN A 29 7.09 23.31 -7.89
C GLN A 29 7.53 22.64 -6.59
N ALA A 30 7.40 23.39 -5.49
CA ALA A 30 7.16 22.83 -4.19
C ALA A 30 5.85 22.08 -4.36
N ALA A 31 5.95 20.84 -4.86
CA ALA A 31 4.96 19.84 -4.58
C ALA A 31 4.82 19.89 -3.07
N MET A 32 3.74 20.54 -2.61
CA MET A 32 3.25 20.38 -1.27
C MET A 32 3.25 18.87 -1.08
N ILE A 33 4.14 18.32 -0.26
CA ILE A 33 4.06 16.90 0.11
C ILE A 33 2.66 16.81 0.68
N GLY A 34 1.76 16.25 -0.11
CA GLY A 34 0.35 16.30 0.22
C GLY A 34 0.22 15.54 1.52
N THR A 35 -0.63 15.99 2.42
CA THR A 35 -1.02 15.13 3.55
C THR A 35 -1.35 13.71 3.05
N ALA A 36 -1.89 13.60 1.83
CA ALA A 36 -2.08 12.35 1.08
C ALA A 36 -0.79 11.51 0.87
N GLU A 37 0.33 12.09 0.46
CA GLU A 37 1.60 11.37 0.29
C GLU A 37 2.16 10.91 1.65
N VAL A 38 2.06 11.76 2.69
CA VAL A 38 2.45 11.36 4.06
C VAL A 38 1.55 10.24 4.59
N MET A 39 0.24 10.33 4.35
CA MET A 39 -0.73 9.31 4.75
C MET A 39 -0.49 7.98 4.03
N GLN A 40 -0.21 8.01 2.71
CA GLN A 40 0.15 6.80 1.96
C GLN A 40 1.43 6.17 2.50
N GLN A 41 2.46 6.97 2.75
CA GLN A 41 3.70 6.47 3.32
C GLN A 41 3.50 5.87 4.72
N GLN A 42 2.62 6.45 5.53
CA GLN A 42 2.25 5.89 6.82
C GLN A 42 1.48 4.57 6.68
N GLN A 43 0.54 4.49 5.73
CA GLN A 43 -0.20 3.25 5.44
C GLN A 43 0.74 2.11 5.06
N HIS A 44 1.70 2.35 4.16
CA HIS A 44 2.69 1.34 3.76
C HIS A 44 3.56 0.85 4.93
N ASN A 45 3.87 1.72 5.89
CA ASN A 45 4.59 1.31 7.09
C ASN A 45 3.73 0.41 8.01
N LEU A 46 2.45 0.74 8.17
CA LEU A 46 1.49 -0.09 8.92
C LEU A 46 1.32 -1.46 8.27
N ASP A 47 1.17 -1.50 6.94
CA ASP A 47 1.06 -2.73 6.16
C ASP A 47 2.28 -3.64 6.35
N ARG A 48 3.49 -3.07 6.33
CA ARG A 48 4.73 -3.82 6.58
C ARG A 48 4.76 -4.39 8.00
N GLN A 49 4.37 -3.60 8.99
CA GLN A 49 4.29 -4.06 10.39
C GLN A 49 3.26 -5.17 10.57
N GLN A 50 2.12 -5.09 9.86
CA GLN A 50 1.10 -6.13 9.90
C GLN A 50 1.62 -7.45 9.34
N LEU A 51 2.35 -7.44 8.22
CA LEU A 51 2.97 -8.65 7.67
C LEU A 51 4.01 -9.25 8.61
N LEU A 52 4.83 -8.41 9.27
CA LEU A 52 5.79 -8.89 10.26
C LEU A 52 5.09 -9.53 11.47
N LYS A 53 3.94 -8.99 11.90
CA LYS A 53 3.12 -9.63 12.94
C LYS A 53 2.51 -10.95 12.48
N MET A 54 2.07 -11.07 11.22
CA MET A 54 1.60 -12.34 10.67
C MET A 54 2.72 -13.38 10.60
N LEU A 55 3.95 -12.96 10.30
CA LEU A 55 5.13 -13.82 10.33
C LEU A 55 5.47 -14.31 11.75
N ASP A 56 5.03 -13.60 12.78
CA ASP A 56 5.19 -13.99 14.19
C ASP A 56 4.12 -15.00 14.66
N ASP A 57 3.11 -15.27 13.85
CA ASP A 57 2.12 -16.30 14.15
C ASP A 57 2.76 -17.70 14.15
N GLN A 58 2.51 -18.48 15.20
CA GLN A 58 3.09 -19.81 15.38
C GLN A 58 2.71 -20.77 14.24
N GLY A 59 1.52 -20.64 13.66
CA GLY A 59 1.08 -21.45 12.52
C GLY A 59 1.89 -21.14 11.26
N VAL A 60 2.19 -19.85 11.03
CA VAL A 60 3.03 -19.41 9.91
C VAL A 60 4.47 -19.88 10.09
N GLN A 61 5.03 -19.72 11.29
CA GLN A 61 6.40 -20.18 11.60
C GLN A 61 6.57 -21.68 11.36
N LYS A 62 5.66 -22.51 11.89
CA LYS A 62 5.68 -23.97 11.67
C LYS A 62 5.61 -24.35 10.20
N LYS A 63 4.83 -23.60 9.41
CA LYS A 63 4.71 -23.85 7.96
C LYS A 63 5.99 -23.46 7.21
N LEU A 64 6.63 -22.35 7.59
CA LEU A 64 7.91 -21.93 7.03
C LEU A 64 9.03 -22.92 7.39
N GLU A 65 9.07 -23.38 8.65
CA GLU A 65 9.99 -24.42 9.11
C GLU A 65 9.80 -25.73 8.34
N ALA A 66 8.54 -26.15 8.11
CA ALA A 66 8.23 -27.33 7.32
C ALA A 66 8.69 -27.22 5.85
N MET A 67 8.81 -26.00 5.31
CA MET A 67 9.36 -25.72 3.98
C MET A 67 10.88 -25.47 3.99
N GLY A 68 11.53 -25.54 5.17
CA GLY A 68 12.96 -25.26 5.32
C GLY A 68 13.34 -23.78 5.13
N VAL A 69 12.37 -22.86 5.23
CA VAL A 69 12.59 -21.42 5.06
C VAL A 69 12.72 -20.76 6.43
N PRO A 70 13.86 -20.13 6.75
CA PRO A 70 14.03 -19.51 8.06
C PRO A 70 13.31 -18.15 8.10
N ARG A 71 12.75 -17.82 9.27
CA ARG A 71 11.88 -16.65 9.48
C ARG A 71 12.59 -15.32 9.22
N ASP A 72 13.86 -15.23 9.61
CA ASP A 72 14.72 -14.06 9.38
C ASP A 72 14.88 -13.73 7.89
N GLN A 73 15.00 -14.74 7.04
CA GLN A 73 15.07 -14.56 5.60
C GLN A 73 13.79 -13.92 5.06
N VAL A 74 12.62 -14.40 5.49
CA VAL A 74 11.32 -13.84 5.06
C VAL A 74 11.14 -12.41 5.57
N ALA A 75 11.49 -12.15 6.83
CA ALA A 75 11.47 -10.80 7.41
C ALA A 75 12.36 -9.82 6.64
N SER A 76 13.56 -10.26 6.25
CA SER A 76 14.47 -9.46 5.42
C SER A 76 13.86 -9.15 4.05
N ARG A 77 13.14 -10.11 3.43
CA ARG A 77 12.49 -9.86 2.15
C ARG A 77 11.37 -8.83 2.28
N ILE A 78 10.49 -8.95 3.28
CA ILE A 78 9.43 -7.97 3.55
C ILE A 78 9.99 -6.56 3.77
N ASN A 79 11.14 -6.45 4.45
CA ASN A 79 11.82 -5.17 4.64
C ASN A 79 12.46 -4.63 3.36
N SER A 80 12.90 -5.49 2.44
CA SER A 80 13.46 -5.09 1.16
C SER A 80 12.43 -4.73 0.08
N LEU A 81 11.16 -5.08 0.26
CA LEU A 81 10.10 -4.75 -0.71
C LEU A 81 9.87 -3.23 -0.76
N THR A 82 9.77 -2.71 -1.98
CA THR A 82 9.31 -1.34 -2.22
C THR A 82 7.84 -1.19 -1.85
N ASN A 83 7.38 0.04 -1.63
CA ASN A 83 5.99 0.31 -1.25
C ASN A 83 4.98 -0.22 -2.29
N ALA A 84 5.32 -0.15 -3.58
CA ALA A 84 4.49 -0.66 -4.66
C ALA A 84 4.41 -2.19 -4.66
N GLU A 85 5.54 -2.88 -4.48
CA GLU A 85 5.59 -4.34 -4.40
C GLU A 85 4.88 -4.87 -3.16
N LEU A 86 4.99 -4.17 -2.03
CA LEU A 86 4.30 -4.49 -0.79
C LEU A 86 2.77 -4.43 -0.97
N ALA A 87 2.26 -3.39 -1.63
CA ALA A 87 0.83 -3.26 -1.92
C ALA A 87 0.33 -4.38 -2.84
N GLN A 88 1.09 -4.72 -3.89
CA GLN A 88 0.75 -5.82 -4.79
C GLN A 88 0.80 -7.19 -4.08
N PHE A 89 1.73 -7.37 -3.14
CA PHE A 89 1.84 -8.59 -2.35
C PHE A 89 0.65 -8.74 -1.39
N ASN A 90 0.26 -7.67 -0.69
CA ASN A 90 -0.93 -7.68 0.17
C ASN A 90 -2.20 -8.03 -0.61
N GLN A 91 -2.38 -7.45 -1.80
CA GLN A 91 -3.53 -7.79 -2.66
C GLN A 91 -3.56 -9.26 -3.07
N GLN A 92 -2.41 -9.91 -3.23
CA GLN A 92 -2.35 -11.35 -3.53
C GLN A 92 -2.65 -12.19 -2.29
N LEU A 93 -2.22 -11.75 -1.10
CA LEU A 93 -2.55 -12.43 0.16
C LEU A 93 -4.04 -12.34 0.48
N ASP A 94 -4.70 -11.21 0.21
CA ASP A 94 -6.15 -11.06 0.39
C ASP A 94 -6.97 -11.94 -0.56
N GLN A 95 -6.42 -12.21 -1.76
CA GLN A 95 -7.02 -13.12 -2.73
C GLN A 95 -6.73 -14.60 -2.43
N ALA A 96 -5.66 -14.89 -1.70
CA ALA A 96 -5.43 -16.23 -1.20
C ALA A 96 -6.56 -16.56 -0.21
N PRO A 97 -7.20 -17.74 -0.29
CA PRO A 97 -8.25 -18.11 0.64
C PRO A 97 -7.71 -17.97 2.06
N ALA A 98 -8.24 -17.00 2.81
CA ALA A 98 -7.91 -16.77 4.21
C ALA A 98 -8.44 -17.94 5.05
N GLY A 99 -7.80 -19.10 4.90
CA GLY A 99 -8.18 -20.39 5.45
C GLY A 99 -7.76 -20.53 6.91
N GLY A 100 -8.09 -19.54 7.73
CA GLY A 100 -7.92 -19.59 9.19
C GLY A 100 -9.18 -20.09 9.90
N ILE A 101 -9.20 -19.91 11.22
CA ILE A 101 -10.35 -20.24 12.10
C ILE A 101 -11.64 -19.57 11.60
N ILE A 102 -11.55 -18.34 11.08
CA ILE A 102 -12.70 -17.60 10.52
C ILE A 102 -13.30 -18.36 9.33
N GLY A 103 -12.48 -18.87 8.41
CA GLY A 103 -12.95 -19.65 7.27
C GLY A 103 -13.64 -20.95 7.71
N ILE A 104 -13.12 -21.60 8.76
CA ILE A 104 -13.74 -22.79 9.35
C ILE A 104 -15.09 -22.45 9.99
N ILE A 105 -15.18 -21.36 10.76
CA ILE A 105 -16.43 -20.89 11.36
C ILE A 105 -17.48 -20.59 10.29
N VAL A 106 -17.08 -19.86 9.23
CA VAL A 106 -17.97 -19.53 8.11
C VAL A 106 -18.41 -20.78 7.36
N LEU A 107 -17.52 -21.76 7.15
CA LEU A 107 -17.86 -23.04 6.53
C LEU A 107 -18.94 -23.79 7.33
N PHE A 108 -18.75 -23.94 8.64
CA PHE A 108 -19.75 -24.59 9.49
C PHE A 108 -21.07 -23.82 9.51
N LEU A 109 -21.02 -22.48 9.54
CA LEU A 109 -22.22 -21.65 9.44
C LEU A 109 -23.00 -21.94 8.15
N VAL A 110 -22.33 -21.99 7.00
CA VAL A 110 -22.96 -22.31 5.71
C VAL A 110 -23.54 -23.73 5.71
N ILE A 111 -22.81 -24.73 6.23
CA ILE A 111 -23.30 -26.11 6.31
C ILE A 111 -24.56 -26.18 7.19
N PHE A 112 -24.57 -25.55 8.35
CA PHE A 112 -25.74 -25.54 9.23
C PHE A 112 -26.93 -24.82 8.59
N ILE A 113 -26.70 -23.69 7.92
CA ILE A 113 -27.75 -22.98 7.18
C ILE A 113 -28.41 -23.89 6.13
N ILE A 114 -27.62 -24.62 5.35
CA ILE A 114 -28.14 -25.55 4.33
C ILE A 114 -28.91 -26.70 4.98
N THR A 115 -28.37 -27.27 6.05
CA THR A 115 -28.97 -28.41 6.76
C THR A 115 -30.30 -28.02 7.42
N ASP A 116 -30.42 -26.78 7.90
CA ASP A 116 -31.64 -26.19 8.45
C ASP A 116 -32.72 -25.95 7.37
N MET A 117 -32.33 -25.40 6.21
CA MET A 117 -33.25 -25.26 5.05
C MET A 117 -33.82 -26.61 4.57
N LEU A 118 -33.03 -27.68 4.67
CA LEU A 118 -33.44 -29.06 4.32
C LEU A 118 -34.27 -29.76 5.41
N CYS A 119 -34.55 -29.09 6.53
CA CYS A 119 -35.22 -29.65 7.71
C CYS A 119 -34.48 -30.83 8.37
N ALA A 120 -33.17 -30.96 8.15
CA ALA A 120 -32.36 -31.99 8.81
C ALA A 120 -31.89 -31.55 10.21
N THR A 121 -31.83 -30.23 10.47
CA THR A 121 -31.54 -29.62 11.77
C THR A 121 -32.46 -28.41 12.02
N ASP A 122 -32.60 -27.97 13.27
CA ASP A 122 -33.30 -26.72 13.65
C ASP A 122 -32.39 -25.96 14.65
N ILE A 123 -31.42 -25.23 14.09
CA ILE A 123 -30.39 -24.49 14.86
C ILE A 123 -30.71 -22.99 14.81
N PHE A 124 -31.28 -22.51 13.70
CA PHE A 124 -31.53 -21.11 13.43
C PHE A 124 -33.02 -20.85 13.23
N SER A 125 -33.67 -20.24 14.23
CA SER A 125 -35.11 -19.95 14.24
C SER A 125 -35.61 -19.01 13.11
N PHE A 126 -34.70 -18.39 12.36
CA PHE A 126 -35.02 -17.51 11.24
C PHE A 126 -34.98 -18.24 9.88
N ILE A 127 -34.50 -19.48 9.83
CA ILE A 127 -34.46 -20.29 8.61
C ILE A 127 -35.75 -21.10 8.48
N LYS A 128 -36.33 -21.09 7.28
CA LYS A 128 -37.57 -21.79 6.98
C LYS A 128 -37.28 -22.99 6.09
N CYS A 129 -37.82 -24.13 6.48
CA CYS A 129 -37.87 -25.34 5.69
C CYS A 129 -38.38 -25.10 4.26
N ILE A 130 -37.62 -25.52 3.25
CA ILE A 130 -38.01 -25.40 1.84
C ILE A 130 -38.93 -26.53 1.39
N ASN A 131 -38.82 -27.71 2.00
CA ASN A 131 -39.60 -28.90 1.65
C ASN A 131 -40.94 -28.97 2.39
N ARG A 132 -41.65 -27.84 2.49
CA ARG A 132 -42.97 -27.75 3.13
C ARG A 132 -44.05 -27.50 2.09
#